data_AF-A0A0S8EBD1-F1
#
_entry.id   AF-A0A0S8EBD1-F1
#
_cell.length_a   1.000
_cell.length_b   1.000
_cell.length_c   1.000
_cell.angle_alpha   90.00
_cell.angle_beta   90.00
_cell.angle_gamma   90.00
#
_symmetry.space_group_name_H-M   'P 1'
#
loop_
_entity.id
_entity.type
_entity.pdbx_description
1 polymer ?
#
loop_
_entity_poly.entity_id
_entity_poly.type
_entity_poly.pdbx_seq_one_letter_code
_entity_poly.pdbx_strand_id
1 'polypeptide(L)'
;LFPAIYYSAVRRFALRNMPETGTDVFLIDRKVVDTVVSIREKNTSIFGLILWSGFKQTIVQYRKGTREKGISKWTLGKKIKLFIDTFVSFSFVPLRLISLVGILLACMGFLYAFFIVFNRLFFSVPVEGWASLMVALLVVSGTQLVFLGILGEYLWRNFDETRKRPAFIIDRMIGFTTEDRGKAASN
;
A
#
# COMPACT_ATOMS: atom_id res chain seq x y z
N LEU A 1 -0.50 -13.70 15.25
CA LEU A 1 -1.49 -13.58 14.16
C LEU A 1 -1.14 -12.46 13.17
N PHE A 2 -1.19 -11.17 13.56
CA PHE A 2 -0.89 -10.04 12.66
C PHE A 2 0.44 -10.13 11.89
N PRO A 3 1.59 -10.49 12.51
CA PRO A 3 2.87 -10.56 11.79
C PRO A 3 2.83 -11.60 10.67
N ALA A 4 2.28 -12.78 10.91
CA ALA A 4 2.19 -13.84 9.91
C ALA A 4 1.34 -13.43 8.70
N ILE A 5 0.21 -12.75 8.94
CA ILE A 5 -0.65 -12.22 7.86
C ILE A 5 0.10 -11.14 7.08
N TYR A 6 0.77 -10.21 7.76
CA TYR A 6 1.58 -9.17 7.14
C TYR A 6 2.66 -9.75 6.23
N TYR A 7 3.54 -10.62 6.75
CA TYR A 7 4.65 -11.18 5.97
C TYR A 7 4.14 -12.06 4.82
N SER A 8 3.07 -12.83 5.04
CA SER A 8 2.46 -13.65 3.97
C SER A 8 1.85 -12.79 2.86
N ALA A 9 1.10 -11.75 3.19
CA ALA A 9 0.50 -10.84 2.22
C ALA A 9 1.57 -10.08 1.43
N VAL A 10 2.57 -9.52 2.11
CA VAL A 10 3.68 -8.81 1.45
C VAL A 10 4.47 -9.77 0.56
N ARG A 11 4.77 -10.98 1.03
CA ARG A 11 5.46 -12.00 0.21
C ARG A 11 4.68 -12.35 -1.05
N ARG A 12 3.35 -12.43 -0.96
CA ARG A 12 2.49 -12.84 -2.08
C ARG A 12 2.23 -11.71 -3.08
N PHE A 13 2.04 -10.48 -2.60
CA PHE A 13 1.48 -9.39 -3.42
C PHE A 13 2.42 -8.22 -3.66
N ALA A 14 3.59 -8.18 -3.01
CA ALA A 14 4.54 -7.09 -3.10
C ALA A 14 5.99 -7.59 -3.36
N LEU A 15 6.57 -8.35 -2.43
CA LEU A 15 7.98 -8.72 -2.43
C LEU A 15 8.17 -10.22 -2.21
N ARG A 16 8.34 -10.98 -3.29
CA ARG A 16 8.42 -12.46 -3.24
C ARG A 16 9.54 -13.02 -2.36
N ASN A 17 10.60 -12.23 -2.16
CA ASN A 17 11.77 -12.59 -1.35
C ASN A 17 11.66 -12.17 0.13
N MET A 18 10.54 -11.57 0.55
CA MET A 18 10.32 -11.12 1.93
C MET A 18 10.48 -12.29 2.91
N PRO A 19 11.32 -12.20 3.96
CA PRO A 19 11.45 -13.25 4.99
C PRO A 19 10.14 -13.58 5.71
N GLU A 20 10.04 -14.77 6.32
CA GLU A 20 8.81 -15.26 6.99
C GLU A 20 8.53 -14.52 8.30
N THR A 21 9.59 -13.97 8.88
CA THR A 21 9.58 -13.23 10.13
C THR A 21 10.36 -11.93 9.97
N GLY A 22 10.11 -10.98 10.87
CA GLY A 22 10.73 -9.66 10.78
C GLY A 22 12.23 -9.68 11.04
N THR A 23 12.97 -8.98 10.19
CA THR A 23 14.41 -8.73 10.34
C THR A 23 14.61 -7.37 11.01
N ASP A 24 15.26 -7.34 12.18
CA ASP A 24 15.57 -6.08 12.87
C ASP A 24 16.98 -5.58 12.53
N VAL A 25 17.87 -6.48 12.09
CA VAL A 25 19.28 -6.23 11.84
C VAL A 25 19.66 -6.85 10.50
N PHE A 26 20.40 -6.12 9.68
CA PHE A 26 20.88 -6.57 8.38
C PHE A 26 22.27 -6.01 8.11
N LEU A 27 23.02 -6.73 7.28
CA LEU A 27 24.30 -6.29 6.74
C LEU A 27 24.15 -6.18 5.23
N ILE A 28 24.59 -5.05 4.68
CA ILE A 28 24.51 -4.75 3.25
C ILE A 28 25.87 -4.29 2.73
N ASP A 29 26.20 -4.72 1.51
CA ASP A 29 27.38 -4.31 0.78
C ASP A 29 27.23 -2.84 0.31
N ARG A 30 28.35 -2.14 0.12
CA ARG A 30 28.40 -0.76 -0.37
C ARG A 30 27.60 -0.58 -1.66
N LYS A 31 27.65 -1.53 -2.60
CA LYS A 31 26.89 -1.45 -3.86
C LYS A 31 25.36 -1.39 -3.64
N VAL A 32 24.87 -2.05 -2.59
CA VAL A 32 23.45 -2.05 -2.22
C VAL A 32 23.09 -0.71 -1.61
N VAL A 33 23.96 -0.16 -0.75
CA VAL A 33 23.80 1.18 -0.16
C VAL A 33 23.66 2.22 -1.27
N ASP A 34 24.60 2.25 -2.21
CA ASP A 34 24.63 3.25 -3.28
C ASP A 34 23.36 3.18 -4.15
N THR A 35 22.89 1.96 -4.44
CA THR A 35 21.63 1.73 -5.17
C THR A 35 20.43 2.27 -4.39
N VAL A 36 20.29 1.89 -3.11
CA VAL A 36 19.14 2.29 -2.29
C VAL A 36 19.12 3.80 -2.04
N VAL A 37 20.29 4.42 -1.86
CA VAL A 37 20.42 5.88 -1.66
C VAL A 37 20.05 6.66 -2.93
N SER A 38 20.27 6.10 -4.12
CA SER A 38 19.85 6.73 -5.38
C SER A 38 18.33 6.75 -5.59
N ILE A 39 17.58 5.90 -4.87
CA ILE A 39 16.12 5.80 -4.99
C ILE A 39 15.50 6.94 -4.18
N ARG A 40 14.76 7.82 -4.87
CA ARG A 40 14.09 8.99 -4.29
C ARG A 40 12.62 8.77 -3.95
N GLU A 41 12.21 7.52 -3.77
CA GLU A 41 10.84 7.18 -3.35
C GLU A 41 10.62 7.58 -1.88
N LYS A 42 9.56 8.36 -1.61
CA LYS A 42 9.22 8.81 -0.26
C LYS A 42 8.37 7.81 0.51
N ASN A 43 7.40 7.21 -0.16
CA ASN A 43 6.40 6.36 0.47
C ASN A 43 6.85 4.89 0.52
N THR A 44 8.09 4.63 0.91
CA THR A 44 8.70 3.30 0.81
C THR A 44 9.37 2.85 2.11
N SER A 45 9.65 1.56 2.22
CA SER A 45 10.38 0.98 3.34
C SER A 45 11.79 0.64 2.88
N ILE A 46 12.81 1.01 3.66
CA ILE A 46 14.21 0.68 3.37
C ILE A 46 14.40 -0.83 3.18
N PHE A 47 13.79 -1.64 4.03
CA PHE A 47 13.81 -3.09 3.88
C PHE A 47 13.13 -3.54 2.58
N GLY A 48 12.04 -2.88 2.19
CA GLY A 48 11.36 -3.13 0.93
C GLY A 48 12.26 -2.87 -0.28
N LEU A 49 12.94 -1.72 -0.29
CA LEU A 49 13.90 -1.35 -1.35
C LEU A 49 15.08 -2.32 -1.43
N ILE A 50 15.65 -2.71 -0.28
CA ILE A 50 16.75 -3.70 -0.24
C ILE A 50 16.27 -5.03 -0.83
N LEU A 51 15.08 -5.50 -0.48
CA LEU A 51 14.54 -6.75 -1.03
C LEU A 51 14.22 -6.64 -2.52
N TRP A 52 13.66 -5.50 -2.95
CA TRP A 52 13.31 -5.21 -4.34
C TRP A 52 14.54 -5.13 -5.24
N SER A 53 15.66 -4.60 -4.74
CA SER A 53 16.90 -4.44 -5.50
C SER A 53 17.48 -5.75 -6.07
N GLY A 54 17.02 -6.91 -5.60
CA GLY A 54 17.30 -8.21 -6.22
C GLY A 54 18.74 -8.72 -6.04
N PHE A 55 19.58 -8.03 -5.24
CA PHE A 55 20.91 -8.52 -4.91
C PHE A 55 20.87 -9.87 -4.18
N LYS A 56 22.01 -10.58 -4.17
CA LYS A 56 22.15 -11.86 -3.48
C LYS A 56 21.91 -11.67 -1.98
N GLN A 57 20.96 -12.44 -1.45
CA GLN A 57 20.53 -12.38 -0.05
C GLN A 57 20.84 -13.70 0.66
N THR A 58 21.18 -13.62 1.94
CA THR A 58 21.27 -14.77 2.84
C THR A 58 20.60 -14.42 4.16
N ILE A 59 19.98 -15.41 4.81
CA ILE A 59 19.24 -15.21 6.05
C ILE A 59 19.97 -15.96 7.16
N VAL A 60 20.41 -15.22 8.19
CA VAL A 60 20.97 -15.80 9.41
C VAL A 60 19.88 -15.82 10.47
N GLN A 61 19.48 -17.03 10.87
CA GLN A 61 18.46 -17.20 11.90
C GLN A 61 19.05 -16.92 13.28
N TYR A 62 18.32 -16.17 14.09
CA TYR A 62 18.68 -15.93 15.47
C TYR A 62 17.42 -15.91 16.35
N ARG A 63 17.58 -16.27 17.62
CA ARG A 63 16.49 -16.22 18.59
C ARG A 63 16.42 -14.82 19.19
N LYS A 64 15.35 -14.08 18.92
CA LYS A 64 15.09 -12.79 19.57
C LYS A 64 14.84 -13.02 21.07
N GLY A 65 15.64 -12.39 21.93
CA GLY A 65 15.41 -12.39 23.36
C GLY A 65 14.11 -11.63 23.72
N THR A 66 13.47 -12.04 24.82
CA THR A 66 12.34 -11.29 25.37
C THR A 66 12.82 -9.94 25.88
N ARG A 67 12.08 -8.87 25.57
CA ARG A 67 12.41 -7.52 26.06
C ARG A 67 12.24 -7.48 27.57
N GLU A 68 13.31 -7.25 28.32
CA GLU A 68 13.28 -7.20 29.78
C GLU A 68 12.82 -5.84 30.34
N LYS A 69 13.06 -4.74 29.59
CA LYS A 69 12.70 -3.38 30.02
C LYS A 69 12.04 -2.57 28.90
N GLY A 70 11.04 -1.80 29.27
CA GLY A 70 10.31 -0.86 28.40
C GLY A 70 9.06 -1.44 27.73
N ILE A 71 8.14 -0.56 27.36
CA ILE A 71 6.89 -0.90 26.68
C ILE A 71 7.12 -0.84 25.16
N SER A 72 6.51 -1.76 24.41
CA SER A 72 6.54 -1.72 22.95
C SER A 72 5.95 -0.40 22.43
N LYS A 73 6.75 0.36 21.65
CA LYS A 73 6.26 1.54 20.93
C LYS A 73 5.37 1.20 19.73
N TRP A 74 5.22 -0.10 19.41
CA TRP A 74 4.40 -0.61 18.32
C TRP A 74 2.97 -0.89 18.78
N THR A 75 2.13 0.14 18.68
CA THR A 75 0.68 0.03 18.87
C THR A 75 0.01 -0.66 17.69
N LEU A 76 -1.21 -1.18 17.88
CA LEU A 76 -1.99 -1.80 16.81
C LEU A 76 -2.19 -0.84 15.62
N GLY A 77 -2.48 0.44 15.89
CA GLY A 77 -2.64 1.46 14.85
C GLY A 77 -1.39 1.66 13.98
N LYS A 78 -0.19 1.68 14.60
CA LYS A 78 1.08 1.76 13.84
C LYS A 78 1.31 0.54 12.96
N LYS A 79 0.90 -0.64 13.44
CA LYS A 79 1.01 -1.90 12.66
C LYS A 79 0.06 -1.88 11.46
N ILE A 80 -1.19 -1.46 11.65
CA ILE A 80 -2.16 -1.33 10.55
C ILE A 80 -1.68 -0.29 9.54
N LYS A 81 -1.20 0.87 10.01
CA LYS A 81 -0.61 1.90 9.15
C LYS A 81 0.54 1.34 8.32
N LEU A 82 1.49 0.63 8.94
CA LEU A 82 2.60 -0.02 8.22
C LEU A 82 2.11 -1.00 7.16
N PHE A 83 1.06 -1.78 7.45
CA PHE A 83 0.49 -2.70 6.47
C PHE A 83 -0.12 -1.95 5.28
N ILE A 84 -0.93 -0.92 5.52
CA ILE A 84 -1.53 -0.10 4.47
C ILE A 84 -0.42 0.56 3.63
N ASP A 85 0.58 1.16 4.29
CA ASP A 85 1.69 1.82 3.61
C ASP A 85 2.46 0.87 2.70
N THR A 86 2.84 -0.30 3.21
CA THR A 86 3.56 -1.31 2.42
C THR A 86 2.69 -1.91 1.30
N PHE A 87 1.41 -2.21 1.57
CA PHE A 87 0.54 -2.85 0.58
C PHE A 87 0.18 -1.90 -0.57
N VAL A 88 -0.09 -0.63 -0.27
CA VAL A 88 -0.44 0.39 -1.26
C VAL A 88 0.79 0.81 -2.08
N SER A 89 1.96 0.93 -1.47
CA SER A 89 3.18 1.36 -2.21
C SER A 89 3.72 0.30 -3.16
N PHE A 90 3.55 -0.98 -2.84
CA PHE A 90 4.13 -2.07 -3.62
C PHE A 90 3.11 -2.94 -4.36
N SER A 91 1.81 -2.62 -4.31
CA SER A 91 0.78 -3.45 -4.94
C SER A 91 -0.31 -2.65 -5.64
N PHE A 92 -0.56 -3.00 -6.91
CA PHE A 92 -1.70 -2.50 -7.68
C PHE A 92 -2.99 -3.30 -7.43
N VAL A 93 -2.93 -4.30 -6.54
CA VAL A 93 -4.03 -5.24 -6.29
C VAL A 93 -5.32 -4.54 -5.81
N PRO A 94 -5.29 -3.58 -4.84
CA PRO A 94 -6.50 -2.89 -4.41
C PRO A 94 -7.23 -2.19 -5.55
N LEU A 95 -6.47 -1.49 -6.41
CA LEU A 95 -7.03 -0.79 -7.56
C LEU A 95 -7.68 -1.78 -8.54
N ARG A 96 -7.00 -2.88 -8.87
CA ARG A 96 -7.55 -3.91 -9.77
C ARG A 96 -8.80 -4.58 -9.21
N LEU A 97 -8.85 -4.83 -7.91
CA LEU A 97 -10.04 -5.42 -7.25
C LEU A 97 -11.24 -4.47 -7.33
N ILE A 98 -11.03 -3.18 -7.04
CA ILE A 98 -12.08 -2.17 -7.15
C ILE A 98 -12.60 -2.08 -8.58
N SER A 99 -11.70 -2.06 -9.57
CA SER A 99 -12.10 -2.05 -10.98
C SER A 99 -12.89 -3.31 -11.37
N LEU A 100 -12.45 -4.49 -10.93
CA LEU A 100 -13.16 -5.75 -11.20
C LEU A 100 -14.56 -5.77 -10.57
N VAL A 101 -14.67 -5.38 -9.30
CA VAL A 101 -15.94 -5.28 -8.58
C VAL A 101 -16.87 -4.27 -9.27
N GLY A 102 -16.33 -3.12 -9.69
CA GLY A 102 -17.07 -2.12 -10.45
C GLY A 102 -17.62 -2.65 -11.78
N ILE A 103 -16.82 -3.40 -12.54
CA ILE A 103 -17.24 -4.02 -13.80
C ILE A 103 -18.35 -5.06 -13.55
N LEU A 104 -18.19 -5.93 -12.55
CA LEU A 104 -19.20 -6.94 -12.21
C LEU A 104 -20.53 -6.30 -11.79
N LEU A 105 -20.49 -5.29 -10.92
CA LEU A 105 -21.67 -4.52 -10.51
C LEU A 105 -22.34 -3.82 -11.70
N ALA A 106 -21.56 -3.23 -12.61
CA ALA A 106 -22.09 -2.61 -13.81
C ALA A 106 -22.79 -3.63 -14.72
N CYS A 107 -22.16 -4.79 -14.98
CA CYS A 107 -22.77 -5.86 -15.76
C CYS A 107 -24.09 -6.38 -15.15
N MET A 108 -24.10 -6.62 -13.83
CA MET A 108 -25.33 -7.00 -13.12
C MET A 108 -26.40 -5.91 -13.20
N GLY A 109 -26.01 -4.64 -13.05
CA GLY A 109 -26.90 -3.49 -13.18
C GLY A 109 -27.52 -3.38 -14.57
N PHE A 110 -26.73 -3.56 -15.63
CA PHE A 110 -27.24 -3.56 -17.02
C PHE A 110 -28.19 -4.72 -17.29
N LEU A 111 -27.87 -5.93 -16.82
CA LEU A 111 -28.76 -7.10 -16.96
C LEU A 111 -30.09 -6.88 -16.24
N TYR A 112 -30.05 -6.33 -15.02
CA TYR A 112 -31.25 -6.04 -14.24
C TYR A 112 -32.08 -4.91 -14.87
N ALA A 113 -31.44 -3.86 -15.37
CA ALA A 113 -32.10 -2.78 -16.09
C ALA A 113 -32.79 -3.31 -17.36
N PHE A 114 -32.11 -4.17 -18.14
CA PHE A 114 -32.69 -4.82 -19.32
C PHE A 114 -33.91 -5.68 -18.95
N PHE A 115 -33.82 -6.46 -17.86
CA PHE A 115 -34.93 -7.25 -17.35
C PHE A 115 -36.15 -6.40 -16.95
N ILE A 116 -35.94 -5.25 -16.28
CA ILE A 116 -37.04 -4.32 -15.94
C ILE A 116 -37.67 -3.74 -17.19
N VAL A 117 -36.87 -3.26 -18.15
CA VAL A 117 -37.38 -2.68 -19.40
C VAL A 117 -38.17 -3.71 -20.20
N PHE A 118 -37.66 -4.94 -20.32
CA PHE A 118 -38.35 -6.03 -21.00
C PHE A 118 -39.70 -6.33 -20.32
N ASN A 119 -39.73 -6.52 -19.01
CA ASN A 119 -40.97 -6.78 -18.29
C ASN A 119 -41.99 -5.63 -18.40
N ARG A 120 -41.51 -4.38 -18.42
CA ARG A 120 -42.38 -3.21 -18.58
C ARG A 120 -43.03 -3.17 -19.96
N LEU A 121 -42.33 -3.57 -21.01
CA LEU A 121 -42.83 -3.57 -22.38
C LEU A 121 -43.85 -4.69 -22.65
N PHE A 122 -43.64 -5.88 -22.06
CA PHE A 122 -44.45 -7.06 -22.37
C PHE A 122 -45.52 -7.42 -21.32
N PHE A 123 -45.32 -7.09 -20.04
CA PHE A 123 -46.15 -7.60 -18.94
C PHE A 123 -46.84 -6.54 -18.09
N SER A 124 -46.70 -5.24 -18.42
CA SER A 124 -47.39 -4.11 -17.76
C SER A 124 -47.40 -4.16 -16.22
N VAL A 125 -46.32 -4.65 -15.60
CA VAL A 125 -46.23 -4.85 -14.14
C VAL A 125 -46.15 -3.48 -13.44
N PRO A 126 -46.90 -3.24 -12.34
CA PRO A 126 -46.75 -2.05 -11.52
C PRO A 126 -45.39 -2.05 -10.82
N VAL A 127 -44.67 -0.93 -10.90
CA VAL A 127 -43.31 -0.81 -10.36
C VAL A 127 -43.39 -0.24 -8.95
N GLU A 128 -43.63 -1.09 -7.96
CA GLU A 128 -43.39 -0.74 -6.55
C GLU A 128 -41.91 -0.93 -6.24
N GLY A 129 -41.21 0.13 -5.85
CA GLY A 129 -39.75 0.04 -5.70
C GLY A 129 -39.05 1.22 -5.04
N TRP A 130 -39.76 2.14 -4.38
CA TRP A 130 -39.11 3.31 -3.78
C TRP A 130 -38.10 2.93 -2.69
N ALA A 131 -38.48 2.01 -1.79
CA ALA A 131 -37.59 1.56 -0.72
C ALA A 131 -36.35 0.82 -1.26
N SER A 132 -36.52 -0.08 -2.22
CA SER A 132 -35.41 -0.81 -2.85
C SER A 132 -34.50 0.11 -3.67
N LEU A 133 -35.08 1.09 -4.38
CA LEU A 133 -34.34 2.11 -5.12
C LEU A 133 -33.51 3.00 -4.18
N MET A 134 -34.10 3.45 -3.07
CA MET A 134 -33.40 4.30 -2.11
C MET A 134 -32.25 3.55 -1.43
N VAL A 135 -32.46 2.29 -1.05
CA VAL A 135 -31.40 1.44 -0.49
C VAL A 135 -30.28 1.21 -1.52
N ALA A 136 -30.62 0.85 -2.75
CA ALA A 136 -29.64 0.65 -3.81
C ALA A 136 -28.81 1.92 -4.07
N LEU A 137 -29.48 3.07 -4.13
CA LEU A 137 -28.83 4.36 -4.37
C LEU A 137 -27.85 4.73 -3.24
N LEU A 138 -28.25 4.55 -1.98
CA LEU A 138 -27.37 4.81 -0.83
C LEU A 138 -26.17 3.87 -0.80
N VAL A 139 -26.38 2.58 -1.04
CA VAL A 139 -25.30 1.57 -1.04
C VAL A 139 -24.31 1.82 -2.17
N VAL A 140 -24.79 2.08 -3.40
CA VAL A 140 -23.94 2.37 -4.55
C VAL A 140 -23.17 3.67 -4.34
N SER A 141 -23.83 4.74 -3.88
CA SER A 141 -23.19 6.03 -3.64
C SER A 141 -22.16 5.96 -2.52
N GLY A 142 -22.47 5.26 -1.42
CA GLY A 142 -21.52 5.02 -0.33
C GLY A 142 -20.29 4.24 -0.79
N THR A 143 -20.49 3.20 -1.62
CA THR A 143 -19.40 2.40 -2.19
C THR A 143 -18.53 3.22 -3.15
N GLN A 144 -19.14 4.07 -3.98
CA GLN A 144 -18.41 5.00 -4.87
C GLN A 144 -17.54 5.98 -4.08
N LEU A 145 -18.03 6.54 -2.97
CA LEU A 145 -17.25 7.40 -2.10
C LEU A 145 -16.04 6.67 -1.49
N VAL A 146 -16.21 5.40 -1.10
CA VAL A 146 -15.09 4.57 -0.64
C VAL A 146 -14.05 4.36 -1.75
N PHE A 147 -14.49 4.05 -2.97
CA PHE A 147 -13.59 3.88 -4.12
C PHE A 147 -12.85 5.16 -4.46
N LEU A 148 -13.52 6.31 -4.41
CA LEU A 148 -12.89 7.62 -4.58
C LEU A 148 -11.88 7.92 -3.47
N GLY A 149 -12.16 7.56 -2.22
CA GLY A 149 -11.20 7.68 -1.13
C GLY A 149 -9.93 6.87 -1.38
N ILE A 150 -10.07 5.63 -1.86
CA ILE A 150 -8.92 4.78 -2.22
C ILE A 150 -8.15 5.38 -3.40
N LEU A 151 -8.83 5.82 -4.46
CA LEU A 151 -8.17 6.50 -5.58
C LEU A 151 -7.43 7.76 -5.14
N GLY A 152 -8.02 8.54 -4.24
CA GLY A 152 -7.43 9.73 -3.64
C GLY A 152 -6.12 9.44 -2.90
N GLU A 153 -6.05 8.32 -2.17
CA GLU A 153 -4.81 7.86 -1.51
C GLU A 153 -3.70 7.57 -2.52
N TYR A 154 -3.99 6.84 -3.61
CA TYR A 154 -3.01 6.58 -4.66
C TYR A 154 -2.57 7.85 -5.39
N LEU A 155 -3.52 8.74 -5.69
CA LEU A 155 -3.24 10.02 -6.33
C LEU A 155 -2.38 10.92 -5.43
N TRP A 156 -2.68 10.96 -4.13
CA TRP A 156 -1.91 11.70 -3.15
C TRP A 156 -0.47 11.19 -3.07
N ARG A 157 -0.26 9.87 -3.05
CA ARG A 157 1.09 9.28 -3.05
C ARG A 157 1.86 9.68 -4.30
N ASN A 158 1.24 9.56 -5.48
CA ASN A 158 1.85 9.99 -6.73
C ASN A 158 2.23 11.48 -6.68
N PHE A 159 1.32 12.32 -6.21
CA PHE A 159 1.56 13.75 -6.08
C PHE A 159 2.68 14.07 -5.09
N ASP A 160 2.77 13.37 -3.95
CA ASP A 160 3.87 13.56 -3.01
C ASP A 160 5.22 13.18 -3.63
N GLU A 161 5.29 12.11 -4.43
CA GLU A 161 6.52 11.77 -5.18
C GLU A 161 6.91 12.89 -6.16
N THR A 162 5.94 13.51 -6.86
CA THR A 162 6.24 14.61 -7.81
C THR A 162 6.76 15.89 -7.16
N ARG A 163 6.44 16.13 -5.88
CA ARG A 163 6.80 17.37 -5.16
C ARG A 163 8.30 17.50 -4.87
N LYS A 164 9.11 16.46 -5.07
CA LYS A 164 10.60 16.44 -4.93
C LYS A 164 11.15 17.12 -3.65
N ARG A 165 10.35 17.19 -2.58
CA ARG A 165 10.80 17.74 -1.29
C ARG A 165 11.85 16.82 -0.68
N PRO A 166 12.96 17.35 -0.13
CA PRO A 166 13.97 16.53 0.53
C PRO A 166 13.37 15.82 1.75
N ALA A 167 13.77 14.57 1.98
CA ALA A 167 13.26 13.74 3.08
C ALA A 167 13.65 14.29 4.46
N PHE A 168 14.77 15.00 4.55
CA PHE A 168 15.25 15.66 5.76
C PHE A 168 16.05 16.91 5.40
N ILE A 169 16.16 17.83 6.35
CA ILE A 169 17.01 19.01 6.26
C ILE A 169 18.08 18.85 7.34
N ILE A 170 19.35 18.97 6.95
CA ILE A 170 20.48 18.85 7.88
C ILE A 170 20.68 20.22 8.54
N ASP A 171 20.49 20.27 9.86
CA ASP A 171 20.76 21.46 10.66
C ASP A 171 22.26 21.63 10.95
N ARG A 172 22.91 20.57 11.47
CA ARG A 172 24.33 20.56 11.83
C ARG A 172 24.98 19.22 11.52
N MET A 173 26.25 19.25 11.10
CA MET A 173 27.12 18.08 11.02
C MET A 173 28.31 18.26 11.95
N ILE A 174 28.68 17.20 12.67
CA ILE A 174 29.83 17.17 13.57
C ILE A 174 30.68 15.96 13.18
N GLY A 175 31.96 16.17 12.88
CA GLY A 175 32.88 15.09 12.50
C GLY A 175 32.80 14.61 11.04
N PHE A 176 32.12 15.35 10.16
CA PHE A 176 32.04 15.08 8.72
C PHE A 176 32.70 16.22 7.93
N THR A 177 33.38 15.91 6.81
CA THR A 177 34.06 16.92 5.98
C THR A 177 33.10 17.54 4.96
N THR A 178 33.42 18.72 4.45
CA THR A 178 32.60 19.43 3.45
C THR A 178 32.47 18.69 2.12
N GLU A 179 33.37 17.77 1.78
CA GLU A 179 33.25 16.88 0.62
C GLU A 179 32.07 15.90 0.74
N ASP A 180 31.70 15.50 1.96
CA ASP A 180 30.53 14.65 2.21
C ASP A 180 29.22 15.36 1.85
N ARG A 181 29.18 16.71 1.89
CA ARG A 181 28.03 17.49 1.40
C ARG A 181 27.84 17.39 -0.10
N GLY A 182 28.94 17.37 -0.88
CA GLY A 182 28.87 17.31 -2.34
C GLY A 182 28.23 16.00 -2.82
N LYS A 183 28.63 14.88 -2.21
CA LYS A 183 28.05 13.56 -2.49
C LYS A 183 26.60 13.41 -2.02
N ALA A 184 26.23 14.05 -0.92
CA ALA A 184 24.86 14.04 -0.40
C ALA A 184 23.91 14.96 -1.19
N ALA A 185 24.43 16.02 -1.83
CA ALA A 185 23.65 16.97 -2.62
C ALA A 185 23.57 16.62 -4.12
N SER A 186 24.52 15.83 -4.66
CA SER A 186 24.56 15.44 -6.08
C SER A 186 23.71 14.21 -6.44
N ASN A 187 23.25 13.45 -5.45
CA ASN A 187 22.41 12.25 -5.64
C ASN A 187 20.94 12.53 -5.38
#